data_AF-E2S064-F1
#
_entry.id   AF-E2S064-F1
#
_cell.length_a   1.000
_cell.length_b   1.000
_cell.length_c   1.000
_cell.angle_alpha   90.00
_cell.angle_beta   90.00
_cell.angle_gamma   90.00
#
_symmetry.space_group_name_H-M   'P 1'
#
loop_
_entity.id
_entity.type
_entity.pdbx_description
1 polymer ?
#
loop_
_entity_poly.entity_id
_entity_poly.type
_entity_poly.pdbx_seq_one_letter_code
_entity_poly.pdbx_strand_id
1 'polypeptide(L)' 'MKFQMIAAVLLIAFCLCVVVTARMELQDVEDMKNGSFQKRRTCIDTIPKSRCTAFQCKNSMKYRLSFCRKTCGTC' A
#
# COMPACT_ATOMS: atom_id res chain seq x y z
N MET A 1 -9.68 -0.27 50.18
CA MET A 1 -9.27 0.89 49.37
C MET A 1 -8.22 0.56 48.30
N LYS A 2 -7.18 -0.23 48.57
CA LYS A 2 -6.12 -0.55 47.57
C LYS A 2 -6.65 -1.23 46.29
N PHE A 3 -7.58 -2.17 46.40
CA PHE A 3 -8.16 -2.87 45.24
C PHE A 3 -8.96 -1.95 44.30
N GLN A 4 -9.67 -0.95 44.84
CA GLN A 4 -10.41 0.01 44.02
C GLN A 4 -9.49 0.87 43.15
N MET A 5 -8.33 1.25 43.69
CA MET A 5 -7.32 2.01 42.93
C MET A 5 -6.73 1.16 41.79
N ILE A 6 -6.43 -0.12 42.05
CA ILE A 6 -5.91 -1.03 41.01
C ILE A 6 -6.94 -1.23 39.90
N ALA A 7 -8.21 -1.47 40.27
CA ALA A 7 -9.29 -1.62 39.30
C ALA A 7 -9.50 -0.35 38.45
N ALA A 8 -9.41 0.82 39.06
CA ALA A 8 -9.52 2.09 38.35
C ALA A 8 -8.38 2.29 37.33
N VAL A 9 -7.13 1.96 37.71
CA VAL A 9 -5.97 2.05 36.81
C VAL A 9 -6.12 1.11 35.61
N LEU A 10 -6.57 -0.13 35.83
CA LEU A 10 -6.79 -1.09 34.75
C LEU A 10 -7.89 -0.64 33.79
N LEU A 11 -8.98 -0.06 34.30
CA LEU A 11 -10.05 0.49 33.47
C LEU A 11 -9.56 1.66 32.62
N ILE A 12 -8.78 2.58 33.20
CA ILE A 12 -8.20 3.71 32.45
C ILE A 12 -7.26 3.21 31.36
N ALA A 13 -6.37 2.26 31.67
CA ALA A 13 -5.44 1.68 30.70
C ALA A 13 -6.18 0.98 29.55
N PHE A 14 -7.23 0.21 29.87
CA PHE A 14 -8.05 -0.45 28.85
C PHE A 14 -8.76 0.56 27.94
N CYS A 15 -9.36 1.62 28.50
CA CYS A 15 -9.97 2.70 27.73
C CYS A 15 -8.98 3.38 26.78
N LEU A 16 -7.75 3.65 27.23
CA LEU A 16 -6.71 4.24 26.39
C LEU A 16 -6.30 3.30 25.25
N CYS A 17 -6.13 2.00 25.52
CA CYS A 17 -5.82 1.02 24.48
C CYS A 17 -6.91 0.96 23.40
N VAL A 18 -8.19 0.91 23.79
CA VAL A 18 -9.31 0.89 22.84
C VAL A 18 -9.34 2.15 21.97
N VAL A 19 -9.13 3.33 22.56
CA VAL A 19 -9.08 4.59 21.81
C VAL A 19 -7.91 4.60 20.82
N VAL A 20 -6.73 4.14 21.22
CA VAL A 20 -5.56 4.06 20.33
C VAL A 20 -5.82 3.10 19.17
N THR A 21 -6.34 1.90 19.44
CA THR A 21 -6.66 0.94 18.39
C THR A 21 -7.71 1.48 17.41
N ALA A 22 -8.76 2.15 17.92
CA ALA A 22 -9.77 2.78 17.06
C ALA A 22 -9.20 3.90 16.19
N ARG A 23 -8.19 4.65 16.69
CA ARG A 23 -7.48 5.66 15.89
C ARG A 23 -6.54 5.03 14.86
N MET A 24 -5.86 3.94 15.20
CA MET A 24 -4.99 3.20 14.27
C MET A 24 -5.80 2.61 13.12
N GLU A 25 -6.95 1.98 13.38
CA GLU A 25 -7.80 1.45 12.29
C GLU A 25 -8.32 2.56 11.38
N LEU A 26 -8.63 3.74 11.93
CA LEU A 26 -9.01 4.90 11.11
C LEU A 26 -7.86 5.41 10.25
N GLN A 27 -6.64 5.41 10.80
CA GLN A 27 -5.44 5.87 10.10
C GLN A 27 -5.01 4.86 9.02
N ASP A 28 -5.09 3.55 9.27
CA ASP A 28 -4.87 2.51 8.26
C ASP A 28 -5.92 2.55 7.15
N VAL A 29 -7.18 2.90 7.46
CA VAL A 29 -8.21 3.10 6.44
C VAL A 29 -7.98 4.40 5.65
N GLU A 30 -7.52 5.48 6.29
CA GLU A 30 -7.14 6.71 5.59
C GLU A 30 -5.87 6.52 4.75
N ASP A 31 -4.89 5.75 5.20
CA ASP A 31 -3.71 5.35 4.42
C ASP A 31 -4.03 4.30 3.36
N MET A 32 -5.08 3.50 3.48
CA MET A 32 -5.59 2.68 2.37
C MET A 32 -6.34 3.53 1.34
N LYS A 33 -7.10 4.54 1.80
CA LYS A 33 -7.91 5.42 0.96
C LYS A 33 -7.08 6.51 0.27
N ASN A 34 -5.97 6.94 0.89
CA ASN A 34 -4.96 7.82 0.29
C ASN A 34 -3.75 7.05 -0.23
N GLY A 35 -3.58 5.78 0.13
CA GLY A 35 -2.61 4.82 -0.43
C GLY A 35 -3.01 4.28 -1.79
N SER A 36 -4.21 4.63 -2.26
CA SER A 36 -4.39 4.93 -3.67
C SER A 36 -3.74 6.27 -4.06
N PHE A 37 -2.50 6.52 -3.65
CA PHE A 37 -1.47 6.71 -4.66
C PHE A 37 -1.51 5.45 -5.55
N GLN A 38 -2.52 5.37 -6.42
CA GLN A 38 -2.23 5.15 -7.82
C GLN A 38 -1.15 6.19 -8.11
N LYS A 39 0.13 5.84 -7.89
CA LYS A 39 1.19 6.32 -8.76
C LYS A 39 0.57 6.05 -10.12
N ARG A 40 -0.02 7.09 -10.75
CA ARG A 40 -0.46 7.04 -12.14
C ARG A 40 0.75 6.47 -12.81
N ARG A 41 0.70 5.16 -13.09
CA ARG A 41 1.92 4.41 -13.31
C ARG A 41 2.26 4.83 -14.70
N THR A 42 3.06 5.88 -14.81
CA THR A 42 3.24 6.67 -16.02
C THR A 42 3.48 5.68 -17.14
N CYS A 43 2.75 5.85 -18.24
CA CYS A 43 2.87 4.91 -19.33
C CYS A 43 4.18 5.18 -20.05
N ILE A 44 5.24 4.58 -19.52
CA ILE A 44 6.60 4.72 -19.97
C ILE A 44 7.26 3.35 -20.03
N ASP A 45 8.19 3.23 -20.96
CA ASP A 45 9.17 2.15 -20.95
C ASP A 45 10.30 2.60 -20.01
N THR A 46 10.71 1.74 -19.08
CA THR A 46 11.82 2.02 -18.16
C THR A 46 13.18 1.68 -18.77
N ILE A 47 13.19 0.97 -19.91
CA ILE A 47 14.37 0.68 -20.71
C ILE A 47 14.24 1.30 -22.11
N PRO A 48 15.35 1.50 -22.84
CA PRO A 48 15.29 1.98 -24.23
C PRO A 48 14.42 1.09 -25.11
N LYS A 49 13.60 1.70 -25.96
CA LYS A 49 12.67 0.98 -26.86
C LYS A 49 13.36 -0.06 -27.75
N SER A 50 14.62 0.14 -28.11
CA SER A 50 15.42 -0.83 -28.88
C SER A 50 15.60 -2.18 -28.18
N ARG A 51 15.41 -2.24 -26.86
CA ARG A 51 15.46 -3.48 -26.05
C ARG A 51 14.07 -4.12 -25.86
N CYS A 52 13.00 -3.42 -26.23
CA CYS A 52 11.63 -3.88 -26.16
C CYS A 52 11.23 -4.57 -27.47
N THR A 53 11.50 -5.87 -27.60
CA THR A 53 11.12 -6.64 -28.79
C THR A 53 9.72 -7.25 -28.64
N ALA A 54 9.05 -7.50 -29.76
CA ALA A 54 7.76 -8.19 -29.78
C ALA A 54 7.83 -9.58 -29.10
N PHE A 55 8.97 -10.28 -29.24
CA PHE A 55 9.22 -11.55 -28.57
C PHE A 55 9.15 -11.42 -27.04
N GLN A 56 9.77 -10.38 -26.47
CA GLN A 56 9.75 -10.14 -25.03
C GLN A 56 8.37 -9.73 -24.53
N CYS A 57 7.64 -8.91 -25.29
CA CYS A 57 6.26 -8.53 -24.94
C CYS A 57 5.32 -9.73 -24.90
N LYS A 58 5.52 -10.72 -25.79
CA LYS A 58 4.71 -11.93 -25.84
C LYS A 58 5.07 -12.95 -24.75
N ASN A 59 6.36 -13.12 -24.47
CA ASN A 59 6.85 -14.23 -23.67
C ASN A 59 7.28 -13.85 -22.24
N SER A 60 7.47 -12.56 -21.94
CA SER A 60 7.96 -12.10 -20.63
C SER A 60 7.00 -11.12 -19.97
N MET A 61 6.31 -11.59 -18.92
CA MET A 61 5.44 -10.76 -18.08
C MET A 61 6.20 -9.58 -17.45
N LYS A 62 7.50 -9.76 -17.14
CA LYS A 62 8.33 -8.69 -16.59
C LYS A 62 8.53 -7.55 -17.59
N TYR A 63 8.74 -7.86 -18.87
CA TYR A 63 8.81 -6.83 -19.91
C TYR A 63 7.47 -6.14 -20.07
N ARG A 64 6.37 -6.89 -20.11
CA ARG A 64 5.03 -6.37 -20.32
C ARG A 64 4.54 -5.45 -19.19
N LEU A 65 4.77 -5.83 -17.93
CA LEU A 65 4.25 -5.11 -16.76
C LEU A 65 5.23 -4.11 -16.12
N SER A 66 6.52 -4.14 -16.48
CA SER A 66 7.53 -3.28 -15.88
C SER A 66 8.38 -2.55 -16.93
N PHE A 67 9.14 -3.28 -17.76
CA PHE A 67 10.17 -2.65 -18.57
C PHE A 67 9.66 -1.89 -19.80
N CYS A 68 8.69 -2.48 -20.49
CA CYS A 68 8.25 -2.08 -21.82
C CYS A 68 6.73 -1.85 -21.82
N ARG A 69 6.19 -1.25 -20.76
CA ARG A 69 4.73 -1.16 -20.56
C ARG A 69 4.05 -0.43 -21.71
N LYS A 70 4.67 0.65 -22.20
CA LYS A 70 4.18 1.48 -23.30
C LYS A 70 4.39 0.79 -24.64
N THR A 71 5.58 0.23 -24.88
CA THR A 71 5.90 -0.46 -26.14
C THR A 71 5.10 -1.76 -26.30
N CYS A 72 4.82 -2.47 -25.21
CA CYS A 72 3.99 -3.69 -25.20
C CYS A 72 2.47 -3.41 -25.13
N GLY A 73 2.03 -2.15 -25.06
CA GLY A 73 0.60 -1.78 -25.05
C GLY A 73 -0.17 -2.22 -23.80
N THR A 74 0.51 -2.37 -22.67
CA THR A 74 -0.13 -2.75 -21.39
C THR A 74 -0.67 -1.55 -20.63
N CYS A 75 -0.10 -0.40 -20.93
CA CYS A 75 -0.71 0.90 -20.91
C CYS A 75 -0.47 1.50 -22.32
#